data_AF-A0A519MCF1-F1
#
_entry.id   AF-A0A519MCF1-F1
#
_cell.length_a   1.000
_cell.length_b   1.000
_cell.length_c   1.000
_cell.angle_alpha   90.00
_cell.angle_beta   90.00
_cell.angle_gamma   90.00
#
_symmetry.space_group_name_H-M   'P 1'
#
loop_
_entity.id
_entity.type
_entity.pdbx_description
1 polymer ?
#
loop_
_entity_poly.entity_id
_entity_poly.type
_entity_poly.pdbx_seq_one_letter_code
_entity_poly.pdbx_strand_id
1 'polypeptide(L)'
;IDNFLHGDIKALFSNTKKLSKVVLNNFKPMIPEQFHELWQKGIESNDYYLKLCGSGGGGYILGFTEDIDKARKSLQNYELEVVYQF
;
A
#
# COMPACT_ATOMS: atom_id res chain seq x y z
N ILE A 1 8.86 6.14 10.26
CA ILE A 1 8.28 7.34 10.92
C ILE A 1 9.27 8.48 10.77
N ASP A 2 10.53 8.27 11.14
CA ASP A 2 11.59 9.28 10.97
C ASP A 2 11.70 9.84 9.55
N ASN A 3 11.65 8.99 8.51
CA ASN A 3 11.69 9.47 7.12
C ASN A 3 10.53 10.41 6.77
N PHE A 4 9.33 10.14 7.30
CA PHE A 4 8.16 11.00 7.10
C PHE A 4 8.36 12.34 7.83
N LEU A 5 8.82 12.31 9.09
CA LEU A 5 9.05 13.51 9.90
C LEU A 5 10.14 14.42 9.33
N HIS A 6 11.14 13.85 8.65
CA HIS A 6 12.24 14.59 8.04
C HIS A 6 12.02 14.90 6.55
N GLY A 7 10.85 14.57 5.99
CA GLY A 7 10.54 14.82 4.59
C GLY A 7 11.34 13.97 3.58
N ASP A 8 11.94 12.86 4.01
CA ASP A 8 12.62 11.92 3.12
C ASP A 8 11.62 10.98 2.44
N ILE A 9 10.98 11.52 1.40
CA ILE A 9 9.95 10.83 0.61
C ILE A 9 10.51 9.58 -0.08
N LYS A 10 11.73 9.64 -0.61
CA LYS A 10 12.35 8.47 -1.29
C LYS A 10 12.55 7.30 -0.32
N ALA A 11 13.09 7.58 0.86
CA ALA A 11 13.28 6.53 1.86
C ALA A 11 11.94 6.07 2.44
N LEU A 12 10.93 6.94 2.55
CA LEU A 12 9.57 6.55 2.92
C LEU A 12 9.03 5.49 1.95
N PHE A 13 9.01 5.75 0.64
CA PHE A 13 8.49 4.81 -0.35
C PHE A 13 9.31 3.51 -0.43
N SER A 14 10.64 3.60 -0.36
CA SER A 14 11.51 2.41 -0.28
C SER A 14 11.15 1.51 0.91
N ASN A 15 10.92 2.11 2.08
CA ASN A 15 10.56 1.37 3.28
C ASN A 15 9.12 0.83 3.23
N THR A 16 8.19 1.58 2.65
CA THR A 16 6.81 1.11 2.46
C THR A 16 6.74 -0.05 1.47
N LYS A 17 7.52 -0.03 0.37
CA LYS A 17 7.65 -1.19 -0.53
C LYS A 17 8.15 -2.43 0.20
N LYS A 18 9.21 -2.28 1.01
CA LYS A 18 9.76 -3.39 1.82
C LYS A 18 8.71 -3.94 2.78
N LEU A 19 7.99 -3.06 3.47
CA LEU A 19 6.91 -3.44 4.37
C LEU A 19 5.82 -4.23 3.63
N SER A 20 5.33 -3.69 2.51
CA SER A 20 4.34 -4.34 1.66
C SER A 20 4.78 -5.76 1.25
N LYS A 21 6.06 -5.93 0.87
CA LYS A 21 6.64 -7.24 0.54
C LYS A 21 6.72 -8.19 1.74
N VAL A 22 7.08 -7.69 2.91
CA VAL A 22 7.11 -8.48 4.16
C VAL A 22 5.71 -8.98 4.51
N VAL A 23 4.69 -8.12 4.38
CA VAL A 23 3.29 -8.49 4.62
C VAL A 23 2.84 -9.58 3.64
N LEU A 24 3.09 -9.41 2.34
CA LEU A 24 2.72 -10.42 1.34
C LEU A 24 3.43 -11.78 1.56
N ASN A 25 4.71 -11.75 1.91
CA ASN A 25 5.51 -12.98 2.02
C ASN A 25 5.28 -13.76 3.32
N ASN A 26 5.05 -13.05 4.44
CA ASN A 26 5.02 -13.67 5.77
C ASN A 26 3.62 -13.67 6.39
N PHE A 27 2.73 -12.79 5.93
CA PHE A 27 1.39 -12.60 6.47
C PHE A 27 0.32 -12.84 5.41
N LYS A 28 0.63 -13.60 4.35
CA LYS A 28 -0.31 -13.98 3.28
C LYS A 28 -1.65 -14.51 3.80
N PRO A 29 -1.70 -15.37 4.85
CA PRO A 29 -2.98 -15.84 5.41
C PRO A 29 -3.84 -14.75 6.05
N MET A 30 -3.26 -13.59 6.39
CA MET A 30 -3.98 -12.44 6.96
C MET A 30 -4.48 -11.47 5.90
N ILE A 31 -4.05 -11.63 4.64
CA ILE A 31 -4.57 -10.86 3.50
C ILE A 31 -5.71 -11.67 2.88
N PRO A 32 -6.91 -11.11 2.67
CA PRO A 32 -7.95 -11.81 1.93
C PRO A 32 -7.47 -12.20 0.53
N GLU A 33 -7.80 -13.42 0.09
CA GLU A 33 -7.23 -14.05 -1.12
C GLU A 33 -7.40 -13.19 -2.38
N GLN A 34 -8.56 -12.56 -2.55
CA GLN A 34 -8.86 -11.64 -3.65
C GLN A 34 -7.91 -10.44 -3.77
N PHE A 35 -7.16 -10.12 -2.72
CA PHE A 35 -6.19 -9.02 -2.71
C PHE A 35 -4.75 -9.49 -2.92
N HIS A 36 -4.44 -10.79 -2.98
CA HIS A 36 -3.06 -11.27 -3.12
C HIS A 36 -2.44 -10.81 -4.45
N GLU A 37 -3.15 -11.00 -5.56
CA GLU A 37 -2.68 -10.58 -6.88
C GLU A 37 -2.59 -9.05 -6.97
N LEU A 38 -3.57 -8.34 -6.42
CA LEU A 38 -3.56 -6.88 -6.35
C LEU A 38 -2.32 -6.37 -5.60
N TRP A 39 -2.04 -6.97 -4.46
CA TRP A 39 -0.90 -6.63 -3.60
C TRP A 39 0.43 -6.86 -4.31
N GLN A 40 0.56 -8.01 -4.98
CA GLN A 40 1.75 -8.34 -5.76
C GLN A 40 1.96 -7.36 -6.92
N LYS A 41 0.89 -7.07 -7.68
CA LYS A 41 0.90 -6.12 -8.79
C LYS A 41 1.40 -4.74 -8.36
N GLY A 42 0.94 -4.22 -7.22
CA GLY A 42 1.42 -2.94 -6.68
C GLY A 42 2.93 -2.92 -6.44
N ILE A 43 3.48 -3.97 -5.82
CA ILE A 43 4.92 -4.11 -5.52
C ILE A 43 5.76 -4.19 -6.80
N GLU A 44 5.30 -4.95 -7.80
CA GLU A 44 6.04 -5.19 -9.05
C GLU A 44 6.02 -3.97 -9.96
N SER A 45 4.85 -3.33 -10.12
CA SER A 45 4.66 -2.13 -10.94
C SER A 45 5.24 -0.86 -10.33
N ASN A 46 5.38 -0.82 -9.00
CA ASN A 46 5.64 0.39 -8.20
C ASN A 46 4.53 1.45 -8.32
N ASP A 47 3.32 1.06 -8.69
CA ASP A 47 2.19 1.99 -8.79
C ASP A 47 1.65 2.35 -7.39
N TYR A 48 1.71 1.41 -6.46
CA TYR A 48 1.29 1.59 -5.07
C TYR A 48 1.85 0.48 -4.18
N TYR A 49 1.88 0.73 -2.88
CA TYR A 49 2.23 -0.25 -1.85
C TYR A 49 1.12 -0.33 -0.81
N LEU A 50 0.76 -1.55 -0.39
CA LEU A 50 -0.37 -1.78 0.50
C LEU A 50 0.10 -2.15 1.92
N LYS A 51 -0.74 -1.86 2.91
CA LYS A 51 -0.57 -2.23 4.31
C LYS A 51 -1.92 -2.57 4.93
N LEU A 52 -1.95 -3.63 5.74
CA LEU A 52 -3.12 -3.98 6.56
C LEU A 52 -3.30 -2.94 7.69
N CYS A 53 -4.53 -2.48 7.90
CA CYS A 53 -4.86 -1.51 8.94
C CYS A 53 -5.85 -2.07 9.97
N GLY A 54 -5.52 -1.92 11.25
CA GLY A 54 -6.42 -2.18 12.39
C GLY A 54 -6.32 -3.56 13.04
N SER A 55 -7.10 -3.73 14.12
CA SER A 55 -7.19 -4.93 14.98
C SER A 55 -8.47 -5.77 14.76
N GLY A 56 -9.17 -5.55 13.63
CA GLY A 56 -10.41 -6.26 13.28
C GLY A 56 -11.67 -5.43 13.51
N GLY A 57 -12.43 -5.16 12.43
CA GLY A 57 -13.78 -4.59 12.50
C GLY A 57 -14.27 -3.89 11.22
N GLY A 58 -13.39 -3.22 10.47
CA GLY A 58 -13.80 -2.28 9.40
C GLY A 58 -13.23 -2.51 7.98
N GLY A 59 -12.30 -3.44 7.77
CA GLY A 59 -11.96 -3.95 6.43
C GLY A 59 -11.17 -3.04 5.47
N TYR A 60 -10.44 -2.02 5.95
CA TYR A 60 -9.66 -1.14 5.06
C TYR A 60 -8.22 -1.60 4.84
N ILE A 61 -7.74 -1.42 3.59
CA ILE A 61 -6.33 -1.53 3.23
C ILE A 61 -5.81 -0.12 2.98
N LEU A 62 -4.68 0.24 3.60
CA LEU A 62 -4.03 1.52 3.37
C LEU A 62 -3.04 1.39 2.22
N GLY A 63 -3.16 2.28 1.25
CA GLY A 63 -2.27 2.39 0.11
C GLY A 63 -1.35 3.60 0.19
N PHE A 64 -0.15 3.46 -0.37
CA PHE A 64 0.83 4.54 -0.53
C PHE A 64 1.25 4.58 -1.99
N THR A 65 1.28 5.77 -2.59
CA THR A 65 1.72 5.97 -3.97
C THR A 65 2.42 7.32 -4.13
N GLU A 66 3.40 7.39 -5.03
CA GLU A 66 4.02 8.64 -5.48
C GLU A 66 3.17 9.36 -6.55
N ASP A 67 2.29 8.63 -7.23
CA ASP A 67 1.46 9.14 -8.34
C ASP A 67 0.02 8.64 -8.16
N ILE A 68 -0.83 9.53 -7.63
CA ILE A 68 -2.24 9.21 -7.35
C ILE A 68 -3.03 8.87 -8.63
N ASP A 69 -2.67 9.44 -9.78
CA ASP A 69 -3.38 9.18 -11.04
C ASP A 69 -3.03 7.82 -11.60
N LYS A 70 -1.76 7.40 -11.47
CA LYS A 70 -1.33 6.04 -11.80
C LYS A 70 -1.98 5.02 -10.87
N ALA A 71 -2.01 5.29 -9.56
CA ALA A 71 -2.65 4.42 -8.59
C ALA A 71 -4.16 4.28 -8.86
N ARG A 72 -4.87 5.37 -9.15
CA ARG A 72 -6.30 5.36 -9.52
C ARG A 72 -6.57 4.47 -10.74
N LYS A 73 -5.73 4.54 -11.78
CA LYS A 73 -5.85 3.66 -12.95
C LYS A 73 -5.63 2.20 -12.57
N SER A 74 -4.58 1.92 -11.80
CA SER A 74 -4.26 0.54 -11.41
C SER A 74 -5.23 -0.06 -10.40
N LEU A 75 -5.98 0.78 -9.68
CA LEU A 75 -6.99 0.43 -8.67
C LEU A 75 -8.41 0.82 -9.09
N GLN A 76 -8.68 1.02 -10.39
CA GLN A 76 -9.95 1.57 -10.89
C GLN A 76 -11.22 0.77 -10.50
N ASN A 77 -11.06 -0.50 -10.13
CA ASN A 77 -12.15 -1.38 -9.71
C ASN A 77 -12.40 -1.35 -8.19
N TYR A 78 -11.69 -0.49 -7.46
CA TYR A 78 -11.78 -0.37 -6.00
C TYR A 78 -12.17 1.06 -5.62
N GLU A 79 -12.94 1.20 -4.55
CA GLU A 79 -13.24 2.50 -3.97
C GLU A 79 -11.99 3.05 -3.27
N LEU A 80 -11.61 4.28 -3.62
CA LEU A 80 -10.39 4.93 -3.13
C LEU A 80 -10.75 6.19 -2.37
N GLU A 81 -10.37 6.23 -1.09
CA GLU A 81 -10.44 7.42 -0.26
C GLU A 81 -9.03 8.00 -0.07
N VAL A 82 -8.81 9.23 -0.51
CA VAL A 82 -7.55 9.93 -0.29
C VAL A 82 -7.54 10.47 1.14
N VAL A 83 -6.84 9.79 2.02
CA VAL A 83 -6.73 10.18 3.43
C VAL A 83 -5.72 11.30 3.67
N TYR A 84 -4.70 11.43 2.83
CA TYR A 84 -3.65 12.43 2.97
C TYR A 84 -2.84 12.59 1.67
N GLN A 85 -2.51 13.83 1.28
CA GLN A 85 -1.69 14.15 0.11
C GLN A 85 -0.75 15.32 0.46
N PHE A 86 0.50 15.25 0.00
CA PHE A 86 1.52 16.29 0.13
C PHE A 86 1.60 17.18 -1.12
#